data_AF-A0A921MQ58-F1
#
_entry.id   AF-A0A921MQ58-F1
#
_cell.length_a   1.000
_cell.length_b   1.000
_cell.length_c   1.000
_cell.angle_alpha   90.00
_cell.angle_beta   90.00
_cell.angle_gamma   90.00
#
_symmetry.space_group_name_H-M   'P 1'
#
loop_
_entity.id
_entity.type
_entity.pdbx_description
1 polymer ?
#
loop_
_entity_poly.entity_id
_entity_poly.type
_entity_poly.pdbx_seq_one_letter_code
_entity_poly.pdbx_strand_id
1 'polypeptide(L)'
;MWYRRILTAGLLVACTLGGFAQGVDDISPMAIYNVGLVGCDTCGVAVLNRFLSTGEARCVAVWSPDEAWSQAVKEEVAPLQSKVPELCADYADMLDRRDLDIVLIALPGEQGLPLFLQACDYDKSIYIELPLHLSADKIAPLVEASLTTSGVVQVGRHATDPGETAGCVENMLSYLNGQTDSLSSPIDKISVSDK
;
A
#
# COMPACT_ATOMS: atom_id res chain seq x y z
N MET A 1 7.38 25.07 83.16
CA MET A 1 6.32 25.43 82.19
C MET A 1 6.38 24.46 81.02
N TRP A 2 5.41 23.54 80.94
CA TRP A 2 4.53 23.28 79.78
C TRP A 2 5.20 22.63 78.56
N TYR A 3 5.17 21.29 78.43
CA TYR A 3 4.20 20.45 77.69
C TYR A 3 4.24 20.60 76.15
N ARG A 4 4.63 19.52 75.43
CA ARG A 4 3.74 18.72 74.54
C ARG A 4 4.48 17.91 73.46
N ARG A 5 4.22 16.59 73.52
CA ARG A 5 3.78 15.66 72.45
C ARG A 5 4.85 15.24 71.40
N ILE A 6 5.26 13.99 71.19
CA ILE A 6 4.63 12.63 71.07
C ILE A 6 4.65 12.14 69.60
N LEU A 7 5.20 10.92 69.40
CA LEU A 7 4.96 9.91 68.33
C LEU A 7 5.47 10.23 66.89
N THR A 8 5.92 9.32 66.01
CA THR A 8 6.44 7.93 65.96
C THR A 8 6.74 7.62 64.48
N ALA A 9 7.58 6.61 64.22
CA ALA A 9 7.67 5.78 62.99
C ALA A 9 8.17 6.50 61.71
N GLY A 10 9.18 6.04 60.97
CA GLY A 10 9.58 4.68 60.66
C GLY A 10 9.06 4.34 59.26
N LEU A 11 9.91 4.38 58.22
CA LEU A 11 9.71 3.56 57.03
C LEU A 11 10.99 3.38 56.20
N LEU A 12 11.21 2.12 55.84
CA LEU A 12 12.30 1.55 55.06
C LEU A 12 12.27 1.96 53.58
N VAL A 13 13.46 2.11 53.00
CA VAL A 13 13.68 2.12 51.55
C VAL A 13 13.60 0.68 51.06
N ALA A 14 12.56 0.34 50.31
CA ALA A 14 12.42 -0.93 49.61
C ALA A 14 12.78 -0.74 48.13
N CYS A 15 13.84 -1.44 47.71
CA CYS A 15 14.28 -1.57 46.33
C CYS A 15 13.25 -2.43 45.55
N THR A 16 12.70 -1.92 44.45
CA THR A 16 11.99 -2.75 43.47
C THR A 16 12.71 -2.71 42.13
N LEU A 17 13.38 -3.83 41.83
CA LEU A 17 13.86 -4.20 40.50
C LEU A 17 12.64 -4.34 39.56
N GLY A 18 12.37 -3.31 38.77
CA GLY A 18 11.43 -3.39 37.66
C GLY A 18 12.11 -4.11 36.49
N GLY A 19 11.72 -5.37 36.26
CA GLY A 19 12.24 -6.20 35.19
C GLY A 19 11.95 -5.63 33.80
N PHE A 20 12.91 -5.81 32.90
CA PHE A 20 12.70 -5.73 31.47
C PHE A 20 11.77 -6.87 31.06
N ALA A 21 10.46 -6.62 31.09
CA ALA A 21 9.54 -7.41 30.30
C ALA A 21 9.82 -7.08 28.84
N GLN A 22 10.50 -7.98 28.13
CA GLN A 22 10.39 -8.04 26.68
C GLN A 22 8.94 -8.42 26.40
N GLY A 23 8.14 -7.42 26.04
CA GLY A 23 6.82 -7.65 25.48
C GLY A 23 7.00 -8.53 24.25
N VAL A 24 6.30 -9.65 24.23
CA VAL A 24 5.95 -10.31 22.98
C VAL A 24 5.11 -9.28 22.24
N ASP A 25 5.58 -8.83 21.08
CA ASP A 25 4.90 -7.82 20.29
C ASP A 25 3.43 -8.22 20.09
N ASP A 26 2.57 -7.24 20.32
CA ASP A 26 1.14 -7.29 20.06
C ASP A 26 0.90 -7.93 18.68
N ILE A 27 -0.06 -8.87 18.64
CA ILE A 27 -0.70 -9.24 17.38
C ILE A 27 -1.35 -7.95 16.88
N SER A 28 -0.63 -7.22 16.04
CA SER A 28 -1.13 -5.99 15.42
C SER A 28 -2.43 -6.37 14.72
N PRO A 29 -3.54 -5.63 14.94
CA PRO A 29 -4.74 -5.86 14.14
C PRO A 29 -4.32 -5.79 12.67
N MET A 30 -4.73 -6.79 11.89
CA MET A 30 -4.39 -6.91 10.46
C MET A 30 -4.56 -5.54 9.79
N ALA A 31 -3.45 -4.96 9.33
CA ALA A 31 -3.45 -3.61 8.78
C ALA A 31 -4.29 -3.63 7.49
N ILE A 32 -5.32 -2.78 7.44
CA ILE A 32 -6.14 -2.61 6.22
C ILE A 32 -5.54 -1.46 5.41
N TYR A 33 -4.88 -1.79 4.31
CA TYR A 33 -4.29 -0.81 3.39
C TYR A 33 -5.37 -0.08 2.59
N ASN A 34 -5.27 1.23 2.54
CA ASN A 34 -6.13 2.08 1.72
C ASN A 34 -5.54 2.16 0.30
N VAL A 35 -6.24 1.56 -0.64
CA VAL A 35 -5.86 1.52 -2.05
C VAL A 35 -6.60 2.62 -2.81
N GLY A 36 -5.88 3.28 -3.70
CA GLY A 36 -6.42 4.21 -4.65
C GLY A 36 -6.27 3.65 -6.06
N LEU A 37 -7.39 3.46 -6.77
CA LEU A 37 -7.37 2.95 -8.13
C LEU A 37 -7.18 4.09 -9.15
N VAL A 38 -6.21 3.93 -10.04
CA VAL A 38 -5.87 4.82 -11.14
C VAL A 38 -5.97 4.01 -12.43
N GLY A 39 -6.98 4.29 -13.25
CA GLY A 39 -7.33 3.46 -14.41
C GLY A 39 -8.44 2.47 -14.05
N CYS A 40 -9.65 2.78 -14.54
CA CYS A 40 -10.90 2.12 -14.17
C CYS A 40 -11.38 1.14 -15.25
N ASP A 41 -10.46 0.56 -16.01
CA ASP A 41 -10.77 -0.44 -17.02
C ASP A 41 -10.93 -1.84 -16.41
N THR A 42 -11.25 -2.83 -17.24
CA THR A 42 -11.43 -4.22 -16.78
C THR A 42 -10.19 -4.77 -16.06
N CYS A 43 -8.99 -4.35 -16.47
CA CYS A 43 -7.74 -4.78 -15.84
C CYS A 43 -7.57 -4.17 -14.46
N GLY A 44 -7.74 -2.85 -14.31
CA GLY A 44 -7.65 -2.18 -13.03
C GLY A 44 -8.67 -2.69 -12.01
N VAL A 45 -9.90 -2.95 -12.47
CA VAL A 45 -10.95 -3.54 -11.63
C VAL A 45 -10.60 -4.98 -11.22
N ALA A 46 -10.04 -5.79 -12.11
CA ALA A 46 -9.62 -7.16 -11.79
C ALA A 46 -8.52 -7.19 -10.72
N VAL A 47 -7.50 -6.34 -10.85
CA VAL A 47 -6.42 -6.23 -9.85
C VAL A 47 -6.96 -5.67 -8.53
N LEU A 48 -7.83 -4.64 -8.58
CA LEU A 48 -8.46 -4.10 -7.37
C LEU A 48 -9.27 -5.16 -6.64
N ASN A 49 -10.08 -5.94 -7.36
CA ASN A 49 -10.84 -7.04 -6.77
C ASN A 49 -9.93 -8.08 -6.11
N ARG A 50 -8.71 -8.29 -6.64
CA ARG A 50 -7.73 -9.15 -5.98
C ARG A 50 -7.27 -8.55 -4.65
N PHE A 51 -6.92 -7.27 -4.59
CA PHE A 51 -6.60 -6.57 -3.34
C PHE A 51 -7.75 -6.68 -2.33
N LEU A 52 -8.99 -6.40 -2.74
CA LEU A 52 -10.15 -6.48 -1.85
C LEU A 52 -10.39 -7.91 -1.32
N SER A 53 -10.13 -8.93 -2.15
CA SER A 53 -10.36 -10.33 -1.78
C SER A 53 -9.42 -10.87 -0.70
N THR A 54 -8.27 -10.22 -0.46
CA THR A 54 -7.36 -10.63 0.63
C THR A 54 -7.93 -10.29 2.00
N GLY A 55 -8.86 -9.32 2.07
CA GLY A 55 -9.35 -8.76 3.32
C GLY A 55 -8.36 -7.81 4.00
N GLU A 56 -7.19 -7.57 3.40
CA GLU A 56 -6.12 -6.70 3.91
C GLU A 56 -6.08 -5.33 3.21
N ALA A 57 -6.99 -5.08 2.27
CA ALA A 57 -7.07 -3.83 1.54
C ALA A 57 -8.51 -3.36 1.35
N ARG A 58 -8.68 -2.05 1.17
CA ARG A 58 -9.95 -1.42 0.80
C ARG A 58 -9.73 -0.27 -0.17
N CYS A 59 -10.67 -0.01 -1.07
CA CYS A 59 -10.58 1.12 -1.99
C CYS A 59 -11.07 2.40 -1.33
N VAL A 60 -10.28 3.47 -1.31
CA VAL A 60 -10.69 4.76 -0.73
C VAL A 60 -10.85 5.87 -1.77
N ALA A 61 -10.18 5.73 -2.90
CA ALA A 61 -10.15 6.73 -3.96
C ALA A 61 -10.10 6.06 -5.32
N VAL A 62 -10.75 6.68 -6.30
CA VAL A 62 -10.80 6.21 -7.68
C VAL A 62 -10.57 7.41 -8.60
N TRP A 63 -9.71 7.23 -9.60
CA TRP A 63 -9.45 8.22 -10.65
C TRP A 63 -9.29 7.53 -12.01
N SER A 64 -9.78 8.20 -13.05
CA SER A 64 -9.63 7.82 -14.46
C SER A 64 -9.67 9.09 -15.33
N PRO A 65 -8.97 9.13 -16.48
CA PRO A 65 -9.10 10.24 -17.43
C PRO A 65 -10.53 10.46 -17.93
N ASP A 66 -11.36 9.41 -17.92
CA ASP A 66 -12.78 9.48 -18.25
C ASP A 66 -13.61 9.11 -17.01
N GLU A 67 -14.33 10.12 -16.49
CA GLU A 67 -15.12 10.08 -15.26
C GLU A 67 -16.21 8.99 -15.29
N ALA A 68 -16.72 8.65 -16.48
CA ALA A 68 -17.75 7.61 -16.62
C ALA A 68 -17.25 6.26 -16.09
N TRP A 69 -15.97 5.94 -16.30
CA TRP A 69 -15.36 4.71 -15.79
C TRP A 69 -15.19 4.74 -14.28
N SER A 70 -14.76 5.87 -13.72
CA SER A 70 -14.62 6.01 -12.26
C SER A 70 -15.97 5.88 -11.54
N GLN A 71 -17.04 6.45 -12.11
CA GLN A 71 -18.39 6.29 -11.59
C GLN A 71 -18.86 4.83 -11.63
N ALA A 72 -18.63 4.12 -12.75
CA ALA A 72 -18.98 2.71 -12.87
C ALA A 72 -18.24 1.85 -11.83
N VAL A 73 -16.94 2.06 -11.66
CA VAL A 73 -16.15 1.31 -10.66
C VAL A 73 -16.60 1.62 -9.23
N LYS A 74 -16.95 2.87 -8.93
CA LYS A 74 -17.50 3.22 -7.61
C LYS A 74 -18.79 2.45 -7.31
N GLU A 75 -19.68 2.30 -8.30
CA GLU A 75 -20.92 1.54 -8.15
C GLU A 75 -20.66 0.04 -7.94
N GLU A 76 -19.64 -0.51 -8.61
CA GLU A 76 -19.23 -1.91 -8.44
C GLU A 76 -18.57 -2.18 -7.07
N VAL A 77 -17.74 -1.26 -6.59
CA VAL A 77 -16.94 -1.42 -5.37
C VAL A 77 -17.71 -1.05 -4.10
N ALA A 78 -18.64 -0.09 -4.17
CA ALA A 78 -19.47 0.32 -3.04
C ALA A 78 -20.13 -0.83 -2.25
N PRO A 79 -20.70 -1.88 -2.87
CA PRO A 79 -21.29 -3.00 -2.14
C PRO A 79 -20.25 -3.98 -1.53
N LEU A 80 -18.98 -3.92 -1.96
CA LEU A 80 -17.93 -4.86 -1.52
C LEU A 80 -17.26 -4.45 -0.21
N GLN A 81 -17.45 -3.20 0.24
CA GLN A 81 -16.76 -2.65 1.39
C GLN A 81 -17.63 -1.64 2.16
N SER A 82 -17.24 -1.33 3.40
CA SER A 82 -18.02 -0.44 4.28
C SER A 82 -17.91 1.04 3.94
N LYS A 83 -16.79 1.48 3.36
CA LYS A 83 -16.53 2.87 2.96
C LYS A 83 -16.63 2.95 1.44
N VAL A 84 -17.50 3.82 0.94
CA VAL A 84 -17.62 4.07 -0.51
C VAL A 84 -16.37 4.83 -0.98
N PRO A 85 -15.74 4.43 -2.09
CA PRO A 85 -14.60 5.17 -2.66
C PRO A 85 -15.00 6.56 -3.11
N GLU A 86 -14.10 7.52 -2.91
CA GLU A 86 -14.25 8.88 -3.41
C GLU A 86 -13.78 8.98 -4.87
N LEU A 87 -14.56 9.68 -5.70
CA LEU A 87 -14.12 10.01 -7.05
C LEU A 87 -13.21 11.23 -6.97
N CYS A 88 -11.95 11.06 -7.32
CA CYS A 88 -11.02 12.17 -7.42
C CYS A 88 -11.15 12.75 -8.84
N ALA A 89 -11.29 14.07 -8.96
CA ALA A 89 -11.28 14.74 -10.26
C ALA A 89 -9.85 14.85 -10.80
N ASP A 90 -8.91 15.17 -9.91
CA ASP A 90 -7.50 15.35 -10.21
C ASP A 90 -6.65 14.23 -9.58
N TYR A 91 -5.69 13.74 -10.35
CA TYR A 91 -4.78 12.69 -9.89
C TYR A 91 -3.83 13.17 -8.79
N ALA A 92 -3.36 14.42 -8.87
CA ALA A 92 -2.50 14.99 -7.85
C ALA A 92 -3.21 15.08 -6.48
N ASP A 93 -4.47 15.52 -6.48
CA ASP A 93 -5.29 15.58 -5.27
C ASP A 93 -5.47 14.21 -4.63
N MET A 94 -5.57 13.15 -5.45
CA MET A 94 -5.60 11.77 -4.98
C MET A 94 -4.28 11.37 -4.30
N LEU A 95 -3.13 11.72 -4.86
CA LEU A 95 -1.81 11.41 -4.30
C LEU A 95 -1.54 12.17 -2.99
N ASP A 96 -2.04 13.39 -2.86
CA ASP A 96 -1.93 14.23 -1.65
C ASP A 96 -2.76 13.71 -0.45
N ARG A 97 -3.61 12.71 -0.68
CA ARG A 97 -4.41 12.11 0.39
C ARG A 97 -3.54 11.46 1.45
N ARG A 98 -3.73 11.87 2.70
CA ARG A 98 -3.06 11.24 3.86
C ARG A 98 -3.63 9.87 4.22
N ASP A 99 -4.87 9.58 3.82
CA ASP A 99 -5.52 8.29 4.06
C ASP A 99 -5.28 7.28 2.93
N LEU A 100 -4.36 7.57 2.01
CA LEU A 100 -4.00 6.69 0.90
C LEU A 100 -2.65 6.02 1.20
N ASP A 101 -2.59 4.69 1.11
CA ASP A 101 -1.37 3.92 1.39
C ASP A 101 -0.75 3.36 0.10
N ILE A 102 -1.60 2.87 -0.80
CA ILE A 102 -1.20 2.21 -2.05
C ILE A 102 -1.87 2.91 -3.24
N VAL A 103 -1.07 3.27 -4.25
CA VAL A 103 -1.54 3.74 -5.56
C VAL A 103 -1.50 2.55 -6.53
N LEU A 104 -2.67 2.10 -6.99
CA LEU A 104 -2.81 1.04 -7.99
C LEU A 104 -2.98 1.68 -9.38
N ILE A 105 -1.94 1.60 -10.21
CA ILE A 105 -1.90 2.15 -11.57
C ILE A 105 -2.12 1.03 -12.58
N ALA A 106 -3.30 1.03 -13.21
CA ALA A 106 -3.70 0.05 -14.20
C ALA A 106 -4.42 0.76 -15.36
N LEU A 107 -3.66 1.53 -16.15
CA LEU A 107 -4.16 2.14 -17.38
C LEU A 107 -3.71 1.32 -18.60
N PRO A 108 -4.52 1.31 -19.69
CA PRO A 108 -4.15 0.60 -20.89
C PRO A 108 -2.91 1.20 -21.57
N GLY A 109 -2.01 0.33 -22.01
CA GLY A 109 -0.81 0.70 -22.76
C GLY A 109 0.22 1.45 -21.91
N GLU A 110 0.76 2.54 -22.45
CA GLU A 110 1.83 3.32 -21.81
C GLU A 110 1.31 4.54 -21.01
N GLN A 111 -0.01 4.73 -20.94
CA GLN A 111 -0.62 5.90 -20.31
C GLN A 111 -0.34 5.99 -18.80
N GLY A 112 -0.11 4.84 -18.15
CA GLY A 112 0.22 4.77 -16.72
C GLY A 112 1.66 5.16 -16.38
N LEU A 113 2.58 5.18 -17.35
CA LEU A 113 4.00 5.47 -17.10
C LEU A 113 4.27 6.87 -16.54
N PRO A 114 3.72 7.97 -17.12
CA PRO A 114 3.91 9.29 -16.52
C PRO A 114 3.25 9.42 -15.15
N LEU A 115 2.13 8.73 -14.91
CA LEU A 115 1.45 8.73 -13.61
C LEU A 115 2.27 8.00 -12.55
N PHE A 116 2.95 6.91 -12.93
CA PHE A 116 3.90 6.21 -12.08
C PHE A 116 5.06 7.11 -11.65
N LEU A 117 5.69 7.81 -12.60
CA LEU A 117 6.78 8.74 -12.29
C LEU A 117 6.31 9.82 -11.32
N GLN A 118 5.12 10.37 -11.53
CA GLN A 118 4.54 11.33 -10.60
C GLN A 118 4.29 10.71 -9.22
N ALA A 119 3.78 9.47 -9.12
CA ALA A 119 3.53 8.82 -7.84
C ALA A 119 4.82 8.52 -7.05
N CYS A 120 5.95 8.28 -7.73
CA CYS A 120 7.25 8.08 -7.08
C CYS A 120 7.72 9.28 -6.25
N ASP A 121 7.26 10.49 -6.58
CA ASP A 121 7.57 11.70 -5.82
C ASP A 121 6.76 11.82 -4.50
N TYR A 122 5.83 10.90 -4.25
CA TYR A 122 4.96 10.89 -3.08
C TYR A 122 5.31 9.73 -2.13
N ASP A 123 5.02 9.92 -0.86
CA ASP A 123 5.24 8.91 0.18
C ASP A 123 4.11 7.86 0.16
N LYS A 124 4.05 7.07 -0.92
CA LYS A 124 3.06 6.03 -1.17
C LYS A 124 3.74 4.76 -1.67
N SER A 125 3.13 3.61 -1.40
CA SER A 125 3.48 2.38 -2.12
C SER A 125 2.72 2.34 -3.45
N ILE A 126 3.31 1.73 -4.46
CA ILE A 126 2.82 1.77 -5.84
C ILE A 126 2.72 0.35 -6.37
N TYR A 127 1.55 -0.03 -6.88
CA TYR A 127 1.38 -1.20 -7.73
C TYR A 127 1.15 -0.70 -9.15
N ILE A 128 1.91 -1.18 -10.13
CA ILE A 128 1.70 -0.82 -11.54
C ILE A 128 1.58 -2.05 -12.43
N GLU A 129 0.52 -2.10 -13.25
CA GLU A 129 0.45 -3.01 -14.40
C GLU A 129 1.24 -2.40 -15.57
N LEU A 130 2.26 -3.12 -16.03
CA LEU A 130 3.04 -2.72 -17.20
C LEU A 130 2.65 -3.53 -18.44
N PRO A 131 2.62 -2.91 -19.63
CA PRO A 131 2.42 -3.65 -20.86
C PRO A 131 3.59 -4.60 -21.12
N LEU A 132 3.28 -5.82 -21.58
CA LEU A 132 4.26 -6.90 -21.83
C LEU A 132 5.39 -6.55 -22.80
N HIS A 133 5.22 -5.54 -23.65
CA HIS A 133 6.13 -5.22 -24.76
C HIS A 133 6.79 -3.84 -24.60
N LEU A 134 7.01 -3.40 -23.37
CA LEU A 134 7.66 -2.12 -23.12
C LEU A 134 9.17 -2.16 -23.48
N SER A 135 9.63 -1.19 -24.26
CA SER A 135 11.03 -1.08 -24.67
C SER A 135 11.95 -0.73 -23.49
N ALA A 136 13.19 -1.22 -23.51
CA ALA A 136 14.18 -0.96 -22.46
C ALA A 136 14.37 0.54 -22.16
N ASP A 137 14.39 1.39 -23.20
CA ASP A 137 14.53 2.84 -23.07
C ASP A 137 13.41 3.49 -22.25
N LYS A 138 12.22 2.88 -22.21
CA LYS A 138 11.08 3.35 -21.41
C LYS A 138 11.07 2.76 -20.02
N ILE A 139 11.69 1.60 -19.81
CA ILE A 139 11.80 0.93 -18.50
C ILE A 139 12.87 1.59 -17.64
N ALA A 140 14.02 1.94 -18.21
CA ALA A 140 15.13 2.55 -17.49
C ALA A 140 14.72 3.70 -16.56
N PRO A 141 13.98 4.74 -17.02
CA PRO A 141 13.55 5.82 -16.12
C PRO A 141 12.58 5.37 -15.03
N LEU A 142 11.76 4.34 -15.26
CA LEU A 142 10.85 3.81 -14.24
C LEU A 142 11.61 3.09 -13.13
N VAL A 143 12.69 2.38 -13.49
CA VAL A 143 13.58 1.73 -12.52
C VAL A 143 14.32 2.77 -11.70
N GLU A 144 14.82 3.83 -12.32
CA GLU A 144 15.50 4.91 -11.58
C GLU A 144 14.54 5.58 -10.60
N ALA A 145 13.31 5.89 -11.03
CA ALA A 145 12.29 6.48 -10.16
C ALA A 145 11.90 5.54 -9.03
N SER A 146 11.75 4.24 -9.28
CA SER A 146 11.37 3.26 -8.26
C SER A 146 12.39 3.15 -7.13
N LEU A 147 13.68 3.36 -7.42
CA LEU A 147 14.75 3.38 -6.42
C LEU A 147 14.70 4.60 -5.49
N THR A 148 14.01 5.66 -5.90
CA THR A 148 13.84 6.90 -5.11
C THR A 148 12.52 6.96 -4.34
N THR A 149 11.56 6.10 -4.68
CA THR A 149 10.27 5.96 -3.98
C THR A 149 10.50 5.55 -2.51
N SER A 150 9.79 6.20 -1.59
CA SER A 150 9.88 5.88 -0.16
C SER A 150 9.15 4.58 0.22
N GLY A 151 8.07 4.27 -0.51
CA GLY A 151 7.28 3.05 -0.34
C GLY A 151 7.75 1.88 -1.20
N VAL A 152 6.91 0.84 -1.23
CA VAL A 152 7.15 -0.36 -2.04
C VAL A 152 6.65 -0.15 -3.46
N VAL A 153 7.44 -0.56 -4.45
CA VAL A 153 6.98 -0.66 -5.85
C VAL A 153 6.81 -2.13 -6.23
N GLN A 154 5.58 -2.53 -6.56
CA GLN A 154 5.24 -3.83 -7.14
C GLN A 154 4.86 -3.65 -8.61
N VAL A 155 5.38 -4.53 -9.46
CA VAL A 155 5.05 -4.56 -10.89
C VAL A 155 4.20 -5.80 -11.17
N GLY A 156 3.06 -5.59 -11.82
CA GLY A 156 2.29 -6.62 -12.49
C GLY A 156 2.55 -6.60 -14.01
N ARG A 157 2.47 -7.75 -14.67
CA ARG A 157 2.73 -7.89 -16.11
C ARG A 157 1.55 -8.45 -16.90
N HIS A 158 0.58 -9.05 -16.21
CA HIS A 158 -0.49 -9.78 -16.85
C HIS A 158 -1.75 -9.79 -15.98
N ALA A 159 -2.45 -8.65 -15.89
CA ALA A 159 -3.76 -8.57 -15.22
C ALA A 159 -4.80 -9.63 -15.71
N THR A 160 -4.60 -10.20 -16.91
CA THR A 160 -5.43 -11.30 -17.45
C THR A 160 -5.06 -12.69 -16.94
N ASP A 161 -3.97 -12.83 -16.18
CA ASP A 161 -3.56 -14.07 -15.50
C ASP A 161 -3.87 -13.89 -14.01
N PRO A 162 -4.95 -14.53 -13.53
CA PRO A 162 -5.36 -14.39 -12.13
C PRO A 162 -4.32 -14.91 -11.15
N GLY A 163 -3.50 -15.90 -11.54
CA GLY A 163 -2.48 -16.49 -10.68
C GLY A 163 -1.28 -15.57 -10.50
N GLU A 164 -0.80 -14.97 -11.58
CA GLU A 164 0.30 -13.98 -11.53
C GLU A 164 -0.11 -12.73 -10.77
N THR A 165 -1.31 -12.20 -11.06
CA THR A 165 -1.88 -11.05 -10.37
C THR A 165 -2.02 -11.33 -8.86
N ALA A 166 -2.54 -12.51 -8.50
CA ALA A 166 -2.65 -12.93 -7.11
C ALA A 166 -1.31 -12.95 -6.38
N GLY A 167 -0.29 -13.56 -6.98
CA GLY A 167 1.05 -13.62 -6.41
C GLY A 167 1.67 -12.23 -6.21
N CYS A 168 1.52 -11.33 -7.18
CA CYS A 168 2.05 -9.97 -7.07
C CYS A 168 1.38 -9.17 -5.93
N VAL A 169 0.06 -9.26 -5.80
CA VAL A 169 -0.69 -8.60 -4.73
C VAL A 169 -0.29 -9.17 -3.35
N GLU A 170 -0.23 -10.49 -3.21
CA GLU A 170 0.16 -11.15 -1.97
C GLU A 170 1.61 -10.82 -1.58
N ASN A 171 2.54 -10.81 -2.54
CA ASN A 171 3.93 -10.44 -2.30
C ASN A 171 4.05 -9.01 -1.78
N MET A 172 3.35 -8.06 -2.41
CA MET A 172 3.37 -6.66 -1.98
C MET A 172 2.82 -6.50 -0.56
N LEU A 173 1.65 -7.07 -0.26
CA LEU A 173 1.03 -6.97 1.06
C LEU A 173 1.86 -7.66 2.14
N SER A 174 2.41 -8.84 1.86
CA SER A 174 3.32 -9.56 2.74
C SER A 174 4.56 -8.72 3.10
N TYR A 175 5.17 -8.08 2.09
CA TYR A 175 6.31 -7.18 2.31
C TYR A 175 5.93 -5.98 3.19
N LEU A 176 4.79 -5.33 2.91
CA LEU A 176 4.31 -4.20 3.70
C LEU A 176 4.01 -4.58 5.15
N ASN A 177 3.55 -5.81 5.38
CA ASN A 177 3.33 -6.37 6.71
C ASN A 177 4.64 -6.81 7.42
N GLY A 178 5.81 -6.62 6.81
CA GLY A 178 7.11 -7.02 7.37
C GLY A 178 7.35 -8.53 7.36
N GLN A 179 6.56 -9.29 6.60
CA GLN A 179 6.70 -10.74 6.45
C GLN A 179 7.67 -11.05 5.31
N THR A 180 8.96 -10.73 5.46
CA THR A 180 9.92 -10.93 4.36
C THR A 180 10.42 -12.37 4.27
N ASP A 181 9.88 -13.15 3.34
CA ASP A 181 10.54 -14.35 2.79
C ASP A 181 11.43 -13.95 1.60
N SER A 182 12.55 -14.63 1.35
CA SER A 182 13.54 -14.23 0.32
C SER A 182 13.02 -14.22 -1.14
N LEU A 183 11.81 -14.76 -1.36
CA LEU A 183 11.09 -14.77 -2.64
C LEU A 183 10.10 -13.58 -2.81
N SER A 184 9.90 -12.78 -1.75
CA SER A 184 8.89 -11.72 -1.67
C SER A 184 9.41 -10.33 -2.05
N SER A 185 10.56 -10.23 -2.73
CA SER A 185 11.06 -8.92 -3.15
C SER A 185 10.08 -8.31 -4.16
N PRO A 186 9.47 -7.16 -3.86
CA PRO A 186 8.42 -6.57 -4.71
C PRO A 186 8.96 -6.09 -6.07
N ILE A 187 10.29 -5.91 -6.14
CA ILE A 187 11.02 -5.86 -7.39
C ILE A 187 11.34 -7.31 -7.78
N ASP A 188 10.41 -7.96 -8.47
CA ASP A 188 10.81 -9.05 -9.36
C ASP A 188 11.82 -8.41 -10.33
N LYS A 189 13.08 -8.86 -10.29
CA LYS A 189 14.14 -8.34 -11.15
C LYS A 189 13.54 -8.20 -12.54
N ILE A 190 13.44 -6.96 -13.04
CA ILE A 190 12.96 -6.71 -14.38
C ILE A 190 13.96 -7.38 -15.31
N SER A 191 13.69 -8.63 -15.66
CA SER A 191 14.47 -9.39 -16.60
C SER A 191 14.29 -8.69 -17.93
N VAL A 192 15.30 -7.92 -18.32
CA VAL A 192 15.52 -7.59 -19.71
C VAL A 192 15.66 -8.93 -20.40
N SER A 193 14.59 -9.36 -21.08
CA SER A 193 14.70 -10.53 -21.94
C SER A 193 15.52 -10.10 -23.14
N ASP A 194 16.82 -10.33 -23.07
CA ASP A 194 17.71 -10.23 -24.24
C ASP A 194 17.15 -11.16 -25.34
N LYS A 195 16.69 -10.56 -26.44
CA LYS A 195 16.47 -11.24 -27.71
C LYS A 195 17.45 -10.71 -28.72
#